data_AF-A0A8T5UD43-F1
#
_entry.id   AF-A0A8T5UD43-F1
#
_cell.length_a   1.000
_cell.length_b   1.000
_cell.length_c   1.000
_cell.angle_alpha   90.00
_cell.angle_beta   90.00
_cell.angle_gamma   90.00
#
_symmetry.space_group_name_H-M   'P 1'
#
loop_
_entity.id
_entity.type
_entity.pdbx_description
1 polymer ?
#
loop_
_entity_poly.entity_id
_entity_poly.type
_entity_poly.pdbx_seq_one_letter_code
_entity_poly.pdbx_strand_id
1 'polypeptide(L)'
;MSEKEEKLLVRKATLNLRRKYGRTKQINIVERDAFVPSSIEKEIRESLPKKKSILASNIALKFDLRISTANLLLKQYEGEGLIKLLDPNLKLKIYVPNS
;
A
#
# COMPACT_ATOMS: atom_id res chain seq x y z
N MET A 1 19.62 -3.41 -20.49
CA MET A 1 20.21 -2.07 -20.28
C MET A 1 21.66 -2.26 -19.92
N SER A 2 22.57 -1.39 -20.39
CA SER A 2 23.97 -1.47 -19.97
C SER A 2 24.11 -0.95 -18.55
N GLU A 3 24.97 -1.56 -17.72
CA GLU A 3 25.23 -1.10 -16.33
C GLU A 3 25.61 0.39 -16.25
N LYS A 4 26.24 0.92 -17.30
CA LYS A 4 26.61 2.34 -17.40
C LYS A 4 25.37 3.25 -17.50
N GLU A 5 24.34 2.82 -18.21
CA GLU A 5 23.11 3.59 -18.41
C GLU A 5 22.29 3.66 -17.12
N GLU A 6 22.19 2.55 -16.38
CA GLU A 6 21.51 2.49 -15.09
C GLU A 6 22.15 3.42 -14.06
N LYS A 7 23.49 3.42 -13.97
CA LYS A 7 24.24 4.33 -13.07
C LYS A 7 23.97 5.81 -13.40
N LEU A 8 23.90 6.15 -14.69
CA LEU A 8 23.59 7.52 -15.11
C LEU A 8 22.14 7.92 -14.75
N LEU A 9 21.20 7.00 -14.87
CA LEU A 9 19.78 7.20 -14.55
C LEU A 9 19.60 7.48 -13.05
N VAL A 10 20.22 6.66 -12.19
CA VAL A 10 20.20 6.83 -10.72
C VAL A 10 20.86 8.15 -10.31
N ARG A 11 21.99 8.53 -10.92
CA ARG A 11 22.66 9.81 -10.63
C ARG A 11 21.80 11.02 -11.00
N LYS A 12 21.10 10.98 -12.13
CA LYS A 12 20.16 12.03 -12.52
C LYS A 12 18.99 12.12 -11.55
N ALA A 13 18.39 11.00 -11.17
CA ALA A 13 17.27 10.95 -10.23
C ALA A 13 17.65 11.53 -8.85
N THR A 14 18.79 11.11 -8.29
CA THR A 14 19.30 11.61 -7.00
C THR A 14 19.62 13.10 -7.02
N LEU A 15 20.22 13.63 -8.10
CA LEU A 15 20.45 15.07 -8.26
C LEU A 15 19.15 15.87 -8.32
N ASN A 16 18.14 15.37 -9.04
CA ASN A 16 16.83 16.02 -9.13
C ASN A 16 16.12 16.06 -7.77
N LEU A 17 16.15 14.96 -7.01
CA LEU A 17 15.62 14.91 -5.64
C LEU A 17 16.35 15.90 -4.72
N ARG A 18 17.68 15.95 -4.78
CA ARG A 18 18.49 16.88 -3.99
C ARG A 18 18.20 18.34 -4.30
N ARG A 19 17.98 18.69 -5.58
CA ARG A 19 17.57 20.05 -5.98
C ARG A 19 16.21 20.43 -5.41
N LYS A 20 15.27 19.49 -5.37
CA LYS A 20 13.89 19.73 -4.89
C LYS A 20 13.77 19.78 -3.37
N TYR A 21 14.50 18.92 -2.65
CA TYR A 21 14.30 18.71 -1.20
C TYR A 21 15.50 19.10 -0.33
N GLY A 22 16.60 19.55 -0.94
CA GLY A 22 17.81 19.96 -0.24
C GLY A 22 18.73 18.79 0.14
N ARG A 23 19.75 19.06 0.96
CA ARG A 23 20.75 18.08 1.41
C ARG A 23 20.34 17.32 2.67
N THR A 24 19.36 17.81 3.41
CA THR A 24 18.98 17.30 4.73
C THR A 24 17.98 16.14 4.67
N LYS A 25 17.18 16.05 3.60
CA LYS A 25 16.16 14.99 3.44
C LYS A 25 16.67 13.86 2.57
N GLN A 26 16.69 12.65 3.11
CA GLN A 26 16.88 11.42 2.34
C GLN A 26 15.50 10.89 1.92
N ILE A 27 15.29 10.71 0.62
CA ILE A 27 14.01 10.28 0.05
C ILE A 27 14.24 8.96 -0.65
N ASN A 28 13.58 7.93 -0.13
CA ASN A 28 13.50 6.64 -0.79
C ASN A 28 12.25 6.63 -1.65
N ILE A 29 12.43 6.53 -2.97
CA ILE A 29 11.33 6.31 -3.90
C ILE A 29 10.95 4.84 -3.78
N VAL A 30 9.70 4.58 -3.37
CA VAL A 30 9.13 3.23 -3.31
C VAL A 30 8.03 3.16 -4.36
N GLU A 31 8.19 2.25 -5.30
CA GLU A 31 7.16 1.92 -6.28
C GLU A 31 6.24 0.86 -5.66
N ARG A 32 4.93 1.08 -5.78
CA ARG A 32 3.90 0.15 -5.29
C ARG A 32 2.92 -0.16 -6.39
N ASP A 33 2.51 -1.42 -6.43
CA ASP A 33 1.67 -1.94 -7.48
C ASP A 33 0.23 -1.45 -7.35
N ALA A 34 -0.35 -1.10 -8.50
CA ALA A 34 -1.75 -0.71 -8.60
C ALA A 34 -2.67 -1.92 -8.80
N PHE A 35 -2.13 -2.99 -9.38
CA PHE A 35 -2.83 -4.22 -9.70
C PHE A 35 -2.66 -5.23 -8.56
N VAL A 36 -3.71 -6.00 -8.28
CA VAL A 36 -3.68 -7.05 -7.25
C VAL A 36 -3.83 -8.41 -7.92
N PRO A 37 -2.76 -9.22 -7.96
CA PRO A 37 -2.84 -10.60 -8.41
C PRO A 37 -3.80 -11.43 -7.57
N SER A 38 -4.45 -12.42 -8.18
CA SER A 38 -5.41 -13.31 -7.50
C SER A 38 -4.79 -14.13 -6.36
N SER A 39 -3.48 -14.42 -6.42
CA SER A 39 -2.75 -15.07 -5.32
C SER A 39 -2.72 -14.19 -4.06
N ILE A 40 -2.30 -12.94 -4.22
CA ILE A 40 -2.25 -11.94 -3.14
C ILE A 40 -3.67 -11.69 -2.60
N GLU A 41 -4.67 -11.62 -3.48
CA GLU A 41 -6.05 -11.43 -3.05
C GLU A 41 -6.55 -12.55 -2.12
N LYS A 42 -6.27 -13.81 -2.48
CA LYS A 42 -6.62 -14.97 -1.63
C LYS A 42 -5.91 -14.92 -0.28
N GLU A 43 -4.61 -14.61 -0.28
CA GLU A 43 -3.83 -14.47 0.96
C GLU A 43 -4.37 -13.34 1.86
N ILE A 44 -4.75 -12.20 1.26
CA ILE A 44 -5.38 -11.09 2.01
C ILE A 44 -6.65 -11.61 2.66
N ARG A 45 -7.54 -12.24 1.89
CA ARG A 45 -8.84 -12.75 2.34
C ARG A 45 -8.70 -13.74 3.49
N GLU A 46 -7.80 -14.71 3.39
CA GLU A 46 -7.49 -15.68 4.46
C GLU A 46 -6.91 -15.03 5.72
N SER A 47 -6.25 -13.88 5.57
CA SER A 47 -5.66 -13.15 6.70
C SER A 47 -6.65 -12.26 7.45
N LEU A 48 -7.80 -11.90 6.86
CA LEU A 48 -8.79 -10.99 7.46
C LEU A 48 -9.33 -11.50 8.82
N PRO A 49 -9.86 -12.74 8.95
CA PRO A 49 -10.48 -13.18 10.20
C PRO A 49 -9.49 -13.30 11.36
N LYS A 50 -8.18 -13.45 11.08
CA LYS A 50 -7.13 -13.60 12.09
C LYS A 50 -6.75 -12.26 12.74
N LYS A 51 -7.16 -11.13 12.16
CA LYS A 51 -6.72 -9.79 12.59
C LYS A 51 -7.79 -9.12 13.44
N LYS A 52 -7.38 -8.56 14.58
CA LYS A 52 -8.26 -7.74 15.43
C LYS A 52 -8.67 -6.43 14.77
N SER A 53 -7.79 -5.83 13.98
CA SER A 53 -8.05 -4.60 13.26
C SER A 53 -7.37 -4.63 11.90
N ILE A 54 -8.06 -4.08 10.91
CA ILE A 54 -7.68 -4.12 9.51
C ILE A 54 -7.62 -2.69 9.01
N LEU A 55 -6.42 -2.27 8.62
CA LEU A 55 -6.15 -0.94 8.06
C LEU A 55 -5.62 -1.09 6.64
N ALA A 56 -6.02 -0.17 5.77
CA ALA A 56 -5.50 -0.12 4.40
C ALA A 56 -3.97 0.07 4.37
N SER A 57 -3.42 0.86 5.31
CA SER A 57 -1.97 1.06 5.45
C SER A 57 -1.22 -0.24 5.73
N ASN A 58 -1.75 -1.08 6.63
CA ASN A 58 -1.11 -2.34 7.00
C ASN A 58 -1.11 -3.34 5.84
N ILE A 59 -2.18 -3.38 5.05
CA ILE A 59 -2.26 -4.22 3.83
C ILE A 59 -1.31 -3.68 2.76
N ALA A 60 -1.33 -2.37 2.52
CA ALA A 60 -0.47 -1.72 1.53
C ALA A 60 1.02 -1.94 1.81
N LEU A 61 1.43 -1.89 3.09
CA LEU A 61 2.81 -2.15 3.48
C LEU A 61 3.20 -3.62 3.41
N LYS A 62 2.27 -4.54 3.72
CA LYS A 62 2.58 -5.98 3.74
C LYS A 62 2.71 -6.57 2.34
N PHE A 63 1.92 -6.09 1.39
CA PHE A 63 1.82 -6.65 0.04
C PHE A 63 2.34 -5.69 -1.06
N ASP A 64 3.04 -4.61 -0.66
CA ASP A 64 3.55 -3.57 -1.57
C ASP A 64 2.52 -3.00 -2.55
N LEU A 65 1.26 -2.89 -2.09
CA LEU A 65 0.14 -2.35 -2.85
C LEU A 65 -0.03 -0.86 -2.61
N ARG A 66 -0.58 -0.13 -3.60
CA ARG A 66 -1.02 1.25 -3.39
C ARG A 66 -2.14 1.31 -2.35
N ILE A 67 -2.06 2.32 -1.47
CA ILE A 67 -3.07 2.57 -0.43
C ILE A 67 -4.46 2.77 -1.03
N SER A 68 -4.57 3.43 -2.17
CA SER A 68 -5.83 3.61 -2.89
C SER A 68 -6.44 2.27 -3.30
N THR A 69 -5.63 1.35 -3.80
CA THR A 69 -6.06 0.01 -4.20
C THR A 69 -6.50 -0.81 -2.99
N ALA A 70 -5.73 -0.78 -1.90
CA ALA A 70 -6.11 -1.44 -0.65
C ALA A 70 -7.45 -0.91 -0.09
N ASN A 71 -7.70 0.40 -0.18
CA ASN A 71 -8.98 0.98 0.23
C ASN A 71 -10.16 0.49 -0.63
N LEU A 72 -9.96 0.35 -1.95
CA LEU A 72 -11.00 -0.19 -2.84
C LEU A 72 -11.31 -1.65 -2.50
N LEU A 73 -10.28 -2.47 -2.27
CA LEU A 73 -10.42 -3.87 -1.85
C LEU A 73 -11.19 -4.01 -0.53
N LEU A 74 -10.84 -3.22 0.50
CA LEU A 74 -11.54 -3.29 1.78
C LEU A 74 -13.00 -2.87 1.66
N LYS A 75 -13.32 -1.87 0.82
CA LYS A 75 -14.73 -1.52 0.54
C LYS A 75 -15.48 -2.65 -0.16
N GLN A 76 -14.84 -3.39 -1.07
CA GLN A 76 -15.45 -4.55 -1.71
C GLN A 76 -15.75 -5.64 -0.68
N TYR A 77 -14.78 -5.98 0.18
CA TYR A 77 -14.97 -6.97 1.25
C TYR A 77 -16.01 -6.55 2.30
N GLU A 78 -16.13 -5.25 2.56
CA GLU A 78 -17.21 -4.70 3.37
C GLU A 78 -18.57 -4.91 2.70
N GLY A 79 -18.68 -4.65 1.39
CA GLY A 79 -19.89 -4.91 0.60
C GLY A 79 -20.26 -6.40 0.51
N GLU A 80 -19.26 -7.28 0.51
CA GLU A 80 -19.44 -8.74 0.58
C GLU A 80 -19.78 -9.25 1.99
N GLY A 81 -19.66 -8.41 3.03
CA GLY A 81 -19.96 -8.75 4.42
C GLY A 81 -18.85 -9.51 5.16
N LEU A 82 -17.65 -9.60 4.60
CA LEU A 82 -16.49 -10.28 5.21
C LEU A 82 -15.89 -9.45 6.36
N ILE A 83 -15.95 -8.13 6.24
CA ILE A 83 -15.45 -7.18 7.23
C ILE A 83 -16.49 -6.10 7.46
N LYS A 84 -16.42 -5.46 8.63
CA LYS A 84 -17.28 -4.34 9.00
C LYS A 84 -16.42 -3.15 9.34
N LEU A 85 -16.87 -1.96 8.95
CA LEU A 85 -16.24 -0.73 9.39
C LEU A 85 -16.62 -0.42 10.85
N LEU A 86 -15.61 -0.15 11.68
CA LEU A 86 -15.76 0.02 13.12
C LEU A 86 -16.57 1.28 13.47
N ASP A 87 -16.17 2.42 12.92
CA ASP A 87 -16.83 3.71 13.13
C ASP A 87 -16.75 4.55 11.83
N PRO A 88 -17.89 4.88 11.20
CA PRO A 88 -17.94 5.65 9.95
C PRO A 88 -17.48 7.11 10.10
N ASN A 89 -17.48 7.67 11.31
CA ASN A 89 -17.13 9.07 11.55
C ASN A 89 -15.62 9.29 11.67
N LEU A 90 -14.83 8.23 11.84
CA LEU A 90 -13.39 8.33 11.92
C LEU A 90 -12.80 8.69 10.55
N LYS A 91 -11.89 9.66 10.54
CA LYS A 91 -11.07 9.98 9.35
C LYS A 91 -10.23 8.79 8.90
N LEU A 92 -9.70 8.05 9.87
CA LEU A 92 -9.00 6.80 9.62
C LEU A 92 -10.02 5.66 9.61
N LYS A 93 -10.20 5.03 8.45
CA LYS A 93 -11.11 3.88 8.33
C LYS A 93 -10.47 2.65 8.95
N ILE A 94 -11.11 2.17 10.01
CA ILE A 94 -10.72 0.96 10.72
C ILE A 94 -11.76 -0.10 10.43
N TYR A 95 -11.32 -1.24 9.90
CA TYR A 95 -12.16 -2.39 9.66
C TYR A 95 -11.91 -3.45 10.72
N VAL A 96 -12.95 -4.20 11.05
CA VAL A 96 -12.95 -5.35 11.95
C VAL A 96 -13.53 -6.56 11.22
N PRO A 97 -13.03 -7.77 11.49
CA PRO A 97 -13.63 -8.98 10.92
C PRO A 97 -15.06 -9.13 11.44
N ASN A 98 -15.96 -9.56 10.56
CA ASN A 98 -17.29 -9.99 10.95
C ASN A 98 -17.14 -11.44 11.44
N SER A 99 -17.35 -11.68 12.75
CA SER A 99 -17.09 -12.97 13.42
C SER A 99 -17.67 -14.18 12.68
#